data_AF-A0AAW4CL33-F1
#
_entry.id   AF-A0AAW4CL33-F1
#
_cell.length_a   1.000
_cell.length_b   1.000
_cell.length_c   1.000
_cell.angle_alpha   90.00
_cell.angle_beta   90.00
_cell.angle_gamma   90.00
#
_symmetry.space_group_name_H-M   'P 1'
#
loop_
_entity.id
_entity.type
_entity.pdbx_description
1 polymer ?
#
loop_
_entity_poly.entity_id
_entity_poly.type
_entity_poly.pdbx_seq_one_letter_code
_entity_poly.pdbx_strand_id
1 'polypeptide(L)' 'QACDAVDDSWKLDGAAQDVDLMYDIGRDLAFSARWPEWKTGSEFKAIRDKSAAVRK' A
#
# COMPACT_ATOMS: atom_id res chain seq x y z
N GLN A 1 -5.28 -32.14 -11.19
CA GLN A 1 -4.29 -31.78 -10.16
C GLN A 1 -3.83 -30.36 -10.44
N ALA A 2 -3.66 -29.52 -9.42
CA ALA A 2 -2.97 -28.25 -9.60
C ALA A 2 -1.51 -28.57 -9.96
N CYS A 3 -1.06 -28.07 -11.11
CA CYS A 3 0.26 -28.33 -11.67
C CYS A 3 1.23 -27.30 -11.09
N ASP A 4 2.26 -27.76 -10.38
CA ASP A 4 3.40 -26.98 -9.88
C ASP A 4 4.47 -26.72 -10.96
N ALA A 5 4.18 -27.07 -12.22
CA ALA A 5 5.07 -26.81 -13.34
C ALA A 5 4.99 -25.34 -13.80
N VAL A 6 6.17 -24.74 -13.96
CA VAL A 6 6.35 -23.44 -14.61
C VAL A 6 6.69 -23.68 -16.08
N ASP A 7 6.15 -22.84 -16.97
CA ASP A 7 6.32 -22.95 -18.43
C ASP A 7 7.09 -21.73 -18.96
N ASP A 8 8.15 -21.98 -19.74
CA ASP A 8 9.03 -20.94 -20.28
C ASP A 8 8.34 -20.01 -21.29
N SER A 9 7.19 -20.40 -21.83
CA SER A 9 6.38 -19.57 -22.73
C SER A 9 5.54 -18.51 -22.01
N TRP A 10 5.45 -18.57 -20.67
CA TRP A 10 4.68 -17.61 -19.89
C TRP A 10 5.33 -16.22 -19.88
N LYS A 11 4.52 -15.21 -20.17
CA LYS A 11 4.92 -13.80 -20.01
C LYS A 11 4.67 -13.38 -18.57
N LEU A 12 5.75 -13.32 -17.80
CA LEU A 12 5.73 -12.99 -16.37
C LEU A 12 6.05 -11.51 -16.09
N ASP A 13 6.14 -10.68 -17.12
CA ASP A 13 6.38 -9.24 -17.02
C ASP A 13 5.28 -8.53 -16.22
N GLY A 14 4.02 -8.94 -16.35
CA GLY A 14 2.94 -8.42 -15.51
C GLY A 14 3.12 -8.76 -14.03
N ALA A 15 3.48 -10.01 -13.71
CA ALA A 15 3.73 -10.42 -12.33
C ALA A 15 4.95 -9.68 -11.72
N ALA A 16 5.98 -9.42 -12.53
CA ALA A 16 7.11 -8.60 -12.11
C ALA A 16 6.68 -7.15 -11.78
N GLN A 17 5.85 -6.54 -12.63
CA GLN A 17 5.29 -5.20 -12.38
C GLN A 17 4.45 -5.15 -11.10
N ASP A 18 3.67 -6.20 -10.81
CA ASP A 18 2.90 -6.29 -9.56
C ASP A 18 3.81 -6.34 -8.33
N VAL A 19 4.90 -7.11 -8.39
CA VAL A 19 5.88 -7.18 -7.30
C VAL A 19 6.56 -5.83 -7.08
N ASP A 20 6.97 -5.15 -8.16
CA ASP A 20 7.57 -3.82 -8.08
C ASP A 20 6.62 -2.80 -7.46
N LEU A 21 5.35 -2.80 -7.87
CA LEU A 21 4.32 -1.93 -7.30
C LEU A 21 4.11 -2.17 -5.80
N MET A 22 4.02 -3.43 -5.38
CA MET A 22 3.85 -3.77 -3.97
C MET A 22 5.07 -3.38 -3.14
N TYR A 23 6.28 -3.55 -3.70
CA TYR A 23 7.51 -3.12 -3.06
C TYR A 23 7.53 -1.59 -2.86
N ASP A 24 7.18 -0.82 -3.88
CA ASP A 24 7.16 0.64 -3.78
C ASP A 24 6.13 1.16 -2.77
N ILE A 25 4.92 0.59 -2.76
CA ILE A 25 3.89 0.91 -1.75
C ILE A 25 4.41 0.57 -0.35
N GLY A 26 4.95 -0.64 -0.16
CA GLY A 26 5.45 -1.09 1.14
C GLY A 26 6.58 -0.21 1.65
N ARG A 27 7.53 0.15 0.77
CA ARG A 27 8.64 1.04 1.10
C ARG A 27 8.16 2.44 1.48
N ASP A 28 7.22 3.03 0.73
CA ASP A 28 6.69 4.35 1.06
C ASP A 28 5.96 4.33 2.41
N LEU A 29 5.15 3.31 2.68
CA LEU A 29 4.44 3.17 3.96
C LEU A 29 5.37 2.94 5.15
N ALA A 30 6.42 2.12 4.97
CA ALA A 30 7.32 1.75 6.06
C ALA A 30 8.28 2.88 6.47
N PHE A 31 8.66 3.75 5.52
CA PHE A 31 9.71 4.78 5.74
C PHE A 31 9.19 6.23 5.69
N SER A 32 7.88 6.44 5.58
CA SER A 32 7.27 7.77 5.61
C SER A 32 6.69 8.10 6.99
N ALA A 33 6.82 9.37 7.39
CA ALA A 33 6.10 9.92 8.55
C ALA A 33 4.70 10.48 8.19
N ARG A 34 4.28 10.34 6.92
CA ARG A 34 2.97 10.83 6.46
C ARG A 34 1.86 9.91 6.96
N TRP A 35 1.06 10.40 7.90
CA TRP A 35 -0.21 9.75 8.23
C TRP A 35 -1.34 10.25 7.31
N PRO A 36 -2.29 9.38 6.92
CA PRO A 36 -3.47 9.80 6.18
C PRO A 36 -4.34 10.74 7.01
N GLU A 37 -4.98 11.67 6.31
CA GLU A 37 -5.89 12.65 6.86
C GLU A 37 -7.31 12.42 6.34
N TRP A 38 -8.30 12.80 7.14
CA TRP A 38 -9.69 12.75 6.71
C TRP A 38 -10.02 13.98 5.88
N LYS A 39 -10.94 13.81 4.91
CA LYS A 39 -11.48 14.91 4.12
C LYS A 39 -12.18 15.94 5.03
N THR A 40 -12.16 17.21 4.64
CA THR A 40 -12.70 18.34 5.42
C THR A 40 -14.17 18.17 5.84
N GLY A 41 -15.00 17.54 5.01
CA GLY A 41 -16.43 17.31 5.31
C GLY A 41 -16.73 15.99 6.04
N SER A 42 -15.71 15.21 6.42
CA SER A 42 -15.96 13.96 7.14
C SER A 42 -16.39 14.23 8.59
N GLU A 43 -17.49 13.61 9.01
CA GLU A 43 -17.96 13.59 10.40
C GLU A 43 -16.89 13.07 11.39
N PHE A 44 -15.93 12.28 10.92
CA PHE A 44 -14.86 11.70 11.74
C PHE A 44 -13.61 12.58 11.86
N LYS A 45 -13.48 13.63 11.03
CA LYS A 45 -12.27 14.47 11.01
C LYS A 45 -12.00 15.09 12.38
N ALA A 46 -13.03 15.65 13.02
CA ALA A 46 -12.89 16.29 14.32
C ALA A 46 -12.36 15.35 15.41
N ILE A 47 -12.74 14.06 15.38
CA ILE A 47 -12.23 13.06 16.32
C ILE A 47 -10.80 12.65 15.95
N ARG A 48 -10.51 12.46 14.66
CA ARG A 48 -9.16 12.11 14.21
C ARG A 48 -8.13 13.19 14.56
N ASP A 49 -8.47 14.46 14.35
CA ASP A 49 -7.55 15.59 14.55
C ASP A 49 -7.06 15.67 16.02
N LYS A 50 -7.87 15.22 16.99
CA LYS A 50 -7.50 15.20 18.42
C LYS A 50 -6.25 14.38 18.72
N SER A 51 -5.97 13.34 17.93
CA SER A 51 -4.79 12.49 18.09
C SER A 51 -3.66 12.83 17.10
N ALA A 52 -3.70 13.98 16.43
CA ALA A 52 -2.66 14.37 15.47
C ALA A 52 -1.27 14.50 16.10
N ALA A 53 -1.19 15.03 17.32
CA ALA A 53 0.08 15.22 18.01
C ALA A 53 0.80 13.91 18.38
N VAL A 54 0.05 12.82 18.58
CA VAL A 54 0.60 11.52 19.01
C VAL A 54 0.93 10.58 17.84
N ARG A 55 0.62 10.97 16.61
CA ARG A 55 0.90 10.19 15.38
C ARG A 55 2.17 10.63 14.65
N LYS A 56 2.92 11.59 15.18
CA LYS A 56 4.14 12.10 14.55
C LYS A 56 5.28 11.09 14.59
#